data_AF-A0A455LML8-F1
#
_entry.id   AF-A0A455LML8-F1
#
_cell.length_a   1.000
_cell.length_b   1.000
_cell.length_c   1.000
_cell.angle_alpha   90.00
_cell.angle_beta   90.00
_cell.angle_gamma   90.00
#
_symmetry.space_group_name_H-M   'P 1'
#
loop_
_entity.id
_entity.type
_entity.pdbx_description
1 polymer ?
#
loop_
_entity_poly.entity_id
_entity_poly.type
_entity_poly.pdbx_seq_one_letter_code
_entity_poly.pdbx_strand_id
1 'polypeptide(L)' 'TTVFSHSQTVVVCGNCQTVLCQPTGGRARLTEGCSFRKKGD' A
#
# COMPACT_ATOMS: atom_id res chain seq x y z
N THR A 1 -8.32 2.15 -0.40
CA THR A 1 -7.34 3.17 -0.80
C THR A 1 -6.57 2.67 -2.00
N THR A 2 -6.51 3.43 -3.09
CA THR A 2 -5.65 3.11 -4.24
C THR A 2 -4.22 3.53 -3.92
N VAL A 3 -3.26 2.66 -4.21
CA VAL A 3 -1.85 2.89 -3.87
C VAL A 3 -0.98 2.55 -5.06
N PHE A 4 0.06 3.35 -5.30
CA PHE A 4 1.06 3.03 -6.30
C PHE A 4 1.88 1.83 -5.87
N SER A 5 2.23 0.97 -6.83
CA SER A 5 3.06 -0.21 -6.58
C SER A 5 4.46 0.17 -6.08
N HIS A 6 4.98 1.34 -6.47
CA HIS A 6 6.29 1.88 -6.04
C HIS A 6 6.09 3.14 -5.19
N SER A 7 5.33 3.01 -4.10
CA SER A 7 5.18 4.09 -3.12
C SER A 7 6.51 4.40 -2.42
N GLN A 8 6.90 5.68 -2.36
CA GLN A 8 8.04 6.17 -1.59
C GLN A 8 7.70 6.55 -0.15
N THR A 9 6.41 6.64 0.19
CA THR A 9 5.95 6.96 1.54
C THR A 9 5.18 5.79 2.16
N VAL A 10 5.11 5.78 3.49
CA VAL A 10 4.19 4.89 4.21
C VAL A 10 2.77 5.31 3.88
N VAL A 11 1.92 4.34 3.51
CA VAL A 11 0.52 4.61 3.18
C VAL A 11 -0.35 4.06 4.29
N VAL A 12 -1.19 4.93 4.85
CA VAL A 12 -2.08 4.62 5.95
C VAL A 12 -3.52 4.67 5.45
N CYS A 13 -4.35 3.77 5.97
CA CYS A 13 -5.80 3.82 5.74
C CYS A 13 -6.40 4.98 6.52
N GLY A 14 -7.05 5.94 5.85
CA GLY A 14 -7.70 7.06 6.54
C GLY A 14 -8.83 6.63 7.48
N ASN A 15 -9.52 5.51 7.20
CA ASN A 15 -10.63 5.04 8.02
C ASN A 15 -10.18 4.13 9.17
N CYS A 16 -9.20 3.27 8.93
CA CYS A 16 -8.75 2.27 9.91
C CYS A 16 -7.54 2.74 10.72
N GLN A 17 -6.88 3.84 10.32
CA GLN A 17 -5.60 4.32 10.88
C GLN A 17 -4.48 3.27 10.88
N THR A 18 -4.62 2.21 10.07
CA THR A 18 -3.64 1.13 9.92
C THR A 18 -2.72 1.38 8.74
N VAL A 19 -1.46 0.96 8.86
CA VAL A 19 -0.51 0.99 7.74
C VAL A 19 -0.93 -0.05 6.71
N LEU A 20 -1.10 0.36 5.46
CA LEU A 20 -1.45 -0.51 4.32
C LEU A 20 -0.20 -1.04 3.60
N CYS A 21 0.79 -0.17 3.38
CA CYS A 21 2.07 -0.57 2.81
C CYS A 21 3.22 0.32 3.30
N GLN A 22 4.43 -0.26 3.24
CA GLN A 22 5.70 0.40 3.55
C GLN A 22 6.54 0.56 2.28
N PRO A 23 7.23 1.70 2.12
CA PRO A 23 8.12 1.91 0.99
C PRO A 23 9.32 0.98 1.08
N THR A 24 9.80 0.55 -0.07
CA THR A 24 11.05 -0.21 -0.21
C THR A 24 11.82 0.35 -1.40
N GLY A 25 13.03 -0.16 -1.67
CA GLY A 25 13.77 0.18 -2.89
C GLY A 25 13.12 -0.32 -4.19
N GLY A 26 12.00 -1.05 -4.12
CA GLY A 26 11.25 -1.55 -5.28
C GLY A 26 9.75 -1.44 -5.05
N ARG A 27 9.04 -2.58 -5.17
CA ARG A 27 7.60 -2.60 -4.90
C ARG A 27 7.33 -2.41 -3.41
N ALA A 28 6.37 -1.57 -3.08
CA ALA A 28 5.92 -1.35 -1.72
C ALA A 28 5.49 -2.68 -1.08
N ARG A 29 5.91 -2.88 0.16
CA ARG A 29 5.56 -4.07 0.94
C ARG A 29 4.19 -3.86 1.57
N LEU A 30 3.23 -4.70 1.25
CA LEU A 30 1.91 -4.66 1.89
C LEU A 30 1.99 -5.21 3.32
N THR A 31 1.19 -4.64 4.21
CA THR A 31 1.01 -5.16 5.57
C THR A 31 0.31 -6.51 5.51
N GLU A 32 0.66 -7.41 6.44
CA GLU A 32 0.02 -8.71 6.54
C GLU A 32 -1.50 -8.57 6.75
N GLY A 33 -2.28 -9.43 6.09
CA GLY A 33 -3.75 -9.34 6.08
C GLY A 33 -4.34 -8.26 5.15
N CYS A 34 -3.51 -7.41 4.51
CA CYS A 34 -4.00 -6.51 3.48
C CYS A 34 -4.10 -7.22 2.12
N SER A 35 -5.33 -7.35 1.63
CA SER A 35 -5.61 -7.83 0.26
C SER A 35 -5.53 -6.67 -0.74
N PHE A 36 -5.07 -6.96 -1.97
CA PHE A 36 -5.02 -5.98 -3.04
C PHE A 36 -5.54 -6.55 -4.36
N ARG A 37 -6.03 -5.67 -5.21
CA ARG A 37 -6.36 -5.94 -6.62
C ARG A 37 -5.57 -4.97 -7.47
N LYS A 38 -4.95 -5.44 -8.56
CA LYS A 38 -4.36 -4.55 -9.55
C LYS A 38 -5.47 -3.80 -10.29
N LYS A 39 -5.37 -2.47 -10.31
CA LYS A 39 -6.18 -1.65 -11.19
C LYS A 39 -5.73 -1.93 -12.64
N GLY A 40 -6.68 -2.17 -13.54
CA GLY A 40 -6.42 -2.08 -14.97
C GLY A 40 -6.17 -0.62 -15.37
N ASP A 41 -5.69 -0.40 -16.59
CA ASP A 41 -5.56 0.94 -17.16
C ASP A 41 -6.90 1.70 -17.08
#